data_AF-A0A914N9R0-F1
#
_entry.id   AF-A0A914N9R0-F1
#
_cell.length_a   1.000
_cell.length_b   1.000
_cell.length_c   1.000
_cell.angle_alpha   90.00
_cell.angle_beta   90.00
_cell.angle_gamma   90.00
#
_symmetry.space_group_name_H-M   'P 1'
#
loop_
_entity.id
_entity.type
_entity.pdbx_description
1 polymer ?
#
loop_
_entity_poly.entity_id
_entity_poly.type
_entity_poly.pdbx_seq_one_letter_code
_entity_poly.pdbx_strand_id
1 'polypeptide(L)'
;MPQQLINNNNQNNINGTIVSPKNYVLEAVPDEQTLAELSCYAIDYSHTIGNVALWNDRKDCHDLSVTPPIALMPSPFPAELFEKAKAVQETLSELYFRISLDHDFLVDAYRDVVKADKWIAKQIELMEMVKKDGIRQNISVQLQRADYMSHWDEQQHKMELKNVEVNIGQVGGPGCATLMSKLHKRMMEKVGNLRYGQPLSSTVNGKLPENCPRKGMAEAMLHAWKLFGDKNAVIVFMNQPELFPVCHFEQLQFIQFELEDLARKEGIYINVVRMSIKETTQRLCLNESDYIMYADGRKVALIHMAYGYLPEHFPSEKEWNIRYDMERSKTILSPNIRLSLSGTKKIQQVLAKPGVIERFLPGQTEKIALLRSTFTGLWGLEEDNDEIRACPKKYVMKAQLGAGKGNYFDDQMANMLSRMSIKERGAYILQQKIWPVVAKNYMKRPFEKPTLEDIVSEVGIYGTFIGNQENGGKVLWNRVEGYLVRSKAHNVNQGGVSEGGGVVDSLILFPENELKY
;
A
#
# COMPACT_ATOMS: atom_id res chain seq x y z
N MET A 1 -70.90 2.28 26.58
CA MET A 1 -69.64 2.70 27.23
C MET A 1 -69.18 1.59 28.16
N PRO A 2 -67.89 1.22 28.19
CA PRO A 2 -67.07 0.94 27.02
C PRO A 2 -66.15 -0.29 27.18
N GLN A 3 -65.67 -0.79 26.03
CA GLN A 3 -64.45 -1.58 25.84
C GLN A 3 -63.21 -0.80 26.30
N GLN A 4 -62.22 -1.47 26.91
CA GLN A 4 -60.80 -1.08 26.92
C GLN A 4 -59.96 -2.37 27.04
N LEU A 5 -59.30 -2.79 25.95
CA LEU A 5 -57.94 -2.41 25.51
C LEU A 5 -56.84 -3.14 26.30
N ILE A 6 -56.49 -4.32 25.76
CA ILE A 6 -55.23 -5.02 26.03
C ILE A 6 -54.14 -4.25 25.28
N ASN A 7 -53.22 -3.63 26.04
CA ASN A 7 -52.02 -2.99 25.51
C ASN A 7 -51.04 -4.07 24.99
N ASN A 8 -51.16 -4.40 23.71
CA ASN A 8 -50.03 -4.84 22.90
C ASN A 8 -49.38 -3.60 22.29
N ASN A 9 -48.24 -3.17 22.83
CA ASN A 9 -47.34 -2.24 22.14
C ASN A 9 -45.93 -2.44 22.73
N ASN A 10 -45.16 -3.33 22.11
CA ASN A 10 -43.69 -3.30 22.08
C ASN A 10 -43.18 -4.21 20.95
N GLN A 11 -43.81 -4.11 19.78
CA GLN A 11 -43.27 -4.62 18.53
C GLN A 11 -43.32 -3.49 17.50
N ASN A 12 -42.18 -3.29 16.83
CA ASN A 12 -42.01 -2.48 15.62
C ASN A 12 -42.12 -0.97 15.80
N ASN A 13 -41.03 -0.35 16.27
CA ASN A 13 -40.69 1.03 15.90
C ASN A 13 -39.20 1.10 15.53
N ILE A 14 -38.82 0.39 14.47
CA ILE A 14 -37.75 0.88 13.60
C ILE A 14 -38.47 1.72 12.55
N ASN A 15 -38.58 3.02 12.83
CA ASN A 15 -39.08 4.01 11.89
C ASN A 15 -38.41 3.84 10.53
N GLY A 16 -39.21 3.88 9.45
CA GLY A 16 -38.84 3.69 8.04
C GLY A 16 -37.84 4.72 7.49
N THR A 17 -36.66 4.78 8.10
CA THR A 17 -35.51 5.54 7.62
C THR A 17 -34.72 4.57 6.75
N ILE A 18 -34.72 4.81 5.43
CA ILE A 18 -33.88 4.07 4.49
C ILE A 18 -32.43 4.26 4.95
N VAL A 19 -31.77 3.19 5.38
CA VAL A 19 -30.36 3.23 5.76
C VAL A 19 -29.56 3.54 4.50
N SER A 20 -28.80 4.64 4.52
CA SER A 20 -27.91 5.00 3.40
C SER A 20 -26.90 3.87 3.14
N PRO A 21 -26.53 3.59 1.87
CA PRO A 21 -25.45 2.66 1.54
C PRO A 21 -24.12 2.93 2.30
N LYS A 22 -23.84 4.18 2.68
CA LYS A 22 -22.68 4.53 3.53
C LYS A 22 -22.72 3.91 4.93
N ASN A 23 -23.91 3.64 5.43
CA ASN A 23 -24.18 3.21 6.79
C ASN A 23 -24.91 1.87 6.84
N TYR A 24 -24.85 1.08 5.75
CA TYR A 24 -25.50 -0.23 5.62
C TYR A 24 -25.14 -1.18 6.78
N VAL A 25 -23.97 -0.99 7.40
CA VAL A 25 -23.51 -1.77 8.56
C VAL A 25 -24.48 -1.67 9.74
N LEU A 26 -25.20 -0.56 9.90
CA LEU A 26 -26.25 -0.42 10.92
C LEU A 26 -27.48 -1.31 10.63
N GLU A 27 -27.76 -1.59 9.36
CA GLU A 27 -28.81 -2.53 8.95
C GLU A 27 -28.32 -3.99 9.07
N ALA A 28 -27.04 -4.23 8.80
CA ALA A 28 -26.39 -5.54 8.88
C ALA A 28 -26.20 -6.02 10.32
N VAL A 29 -26.01 -5.09 11.25
CA VAL A 29 -25.74 -5.35 12.67
C VAL A 29 -26.72 -4.52 13.54
N PRO A 30 -27.99 -4.94 13.64
CA PRO A 30 -29.04 -4.14 14.28
C PRO A 30 -28.97 -4.12 15.81
N ASP A 31 -28.29 -5.10 16.42
CA ASP A 31 -28.23 -5.27 17.87
C ASP A 31 -26.91 -5.91 18.34
N GLU A 32 -26.67 -5.84 19.66
CA GLU A 32 -25.47 -6.39 20.32
C GLU A 32 -25.33 -7.90 20.20
N GLN A 33 -26.46 -8.63 20.10
CA GLN A 33 -26.44 -10.09 19.94
C GLN A 33 -25.88 -10.46 18.56
N THR A 34 -26.37 -9.78 17.52
CA THR A 34 -25.90 -9.93 16.15
C THR A 34 -24.43 -9.52 16.04
N LEU A 35 -24.03 -8.43 16.69
CA LEU A 35 -22.63 -7.99 16.73
C LEU A 35 -21.71 -9.06 17.35
N ALA A 36 -22.11 -9.63 18.49
CA ALA A 36 -21.34 -10.67 19.16
C ALA A 36 -21.20 -11.93 18.28
N GLU A 37 -22.29 -12.37 17.65
CA GLU A 37 -22.28 -13.53 16.76
C GLU A 37 -21.39 -13.31 15.53
N LEU A 38 -21.54 -12.16 14.86
CA LEU A 38 -20.72 -11.80 13.69
C LEU A 38 -19.25 -11.63 14.05
N SER A 39 -18.94 -11.01 15.20
CA SER A 39 -17.57 -10.87 15.68
C SER A 39 -16.90 -12.22 15.91
N CYS A 40 -17.56 -13.15 16.61
CA CYS A 40 -17.00 -14.50 16.82
C CYS A 40 -16.83 -15.23 15.48
N TYR A 41 -17.84 -15.15 14.61
CA TYR A 41 -17.81 -15.78 13.29
C TYR A 41 -16.66 -15.26 12.42
N ALA A 42 -16.41 -13.95 12.42
CA ALA A 42 -15.31 -13.33 11.68
C ALA A 42 -13.94 -13.79 12.17
N ILE A 43 -13.78 -13.93 13.49
CA ILE A 43 -12.54 -14.40 14.11
C ILE A 43 -12.28 -15.86 13.72
N ASP A 44 -13.26 -16.73 13.94
CA ASP A 44 -13.14 -18.16 13.64
C ASP A 44 -12.82 -18.37 12.15
N TYR A 45 -13.57 -17.70 11.26
CA TYR A 45 -13.34 -17.83 9.83
C TYR A 45 -11.97 -17.31 9.42
N SER A 46 -11.51 -16.19 9.99
CA SER A 46 -10.17 -15.65 9.75
C SER A 46 -9.08 -16.69 10.06
N HIS A 47 -9.19 -17.40 11.19
CA HIS A 47 -8.28 -18.49 11.52
C HIS A 47 -8.37 -19.65 10.49
N THR A 48 -9.56 -20.03 10.04
CA THR A 48 -9.72 -21.13 9.06
C THR A 48 -9.10 -20.86 7.69
N ILE A 49 -8.99 -19.59 7.28
CA ILE A 49 -8.40 -19.19 5.99
C ILE A 49 -6.97 -18.68 6.11
N GLY A 50 -6.39 -18.72 7.32
CA GLY A 50 -5.04 -18.23 7.59
C GLY A 50 -4.92 -16.70 7.58
N ASN A 51 -6.01 -15.95 7.78
CA ASN A 51 -5.98 -14.49 7.97
C ASN A 51 -5.54 -14.16 9.39
N VAL A 52 -4.27 -14.40 9.68
CA VAL A 52 -3.69 -14.32 11.02
C VAL A 52 -2.39 -13.52 11.02
N ALA A 53 -1.99 -13.13 12.20
CA ALA A 53 -0.80 -12.36 12.53
C ALA A 53 -0.16 -12.94 13.80
N LEU A 54 1.14 -12.70 13.98
CA LEU A 54 1.77 -12.98 15.28
C LEU A 54 1.26 -11.98 16.31
N TRP A 55 1.08 -12.44 17.54
CA TRP A 55 0.69 -11.56 18.63
C TRP A 55 1.85 -10.66 19.04
N ASN A 56 1.59 -9.35 19.16
CA ASN A 56 2.61 -8.36 19.48
C ASN A 56 3.33 -8.61 20.80
N ASP A 57 2.68 -9.25 21.79
CA ASP A 57 3.31 -9.51 23.09
C ASP A 57 4.10 -10.84 23.10
N ARG A 58 3.98 -11.66 22.05
CA ARG A 58 4.69 -12.95 21.89
C ARG A 58 5.25 -13.10 20.47
N LYS A 59 6.07 -12.12 20.07
CA LYS A 59 6.67 -12.01 18.73
C LYS A 59 7.62 -13.16 18.38
N ASP A 60 8.08 -13.90 19.39
CA ASP A 60 9.01 -15.01 19.33
C ASP A 60 8.33 -16.38 19.20
N CYS A 61 7.00 -16.44 19.30
CA CYS A 61 6.23 -17.68 19.29
C CYS A 61 5.39 -17.79 18.02
N HIS A 62 5.67 -18.82 17.22
CA HIS A 62 4.91 -19.09 15.99
C HIS A 62 3.71 -20.01 16.25
N ASP A 63 3.62 -20.62 17.44
CA ASP A 63 2.53 -21.51 17.86
C ASP A 63 1.23 -20.75 18.15
N LEU A 64 1.34 -19.46 18.49
CA LEU A 64 0.21 -18.59 18.78
C LEU A 64 0.03 -17.54 17.69
N SER A 65 -1.18 -17.47 17.14
CA SER A 65 -1.56 -16.43 16.19
C SER A 65 -2.88 -15.79 16.60
N VAL A 66 -3.08 -14.56 16.17
CA VAL A 66 -4.31 -13.78 16.36
C VAL A 66 -4.79 -13.29 15.00
N THR A 67 -6.07 -12.93 14.89
CA THR A 67 -6.52 -12.17 13.73
C THR A 67 -5.80 -10.82 13.67
N PRO A 68 -5.42 -10.28 12.50
CA PRO A 68 -4.99 -8.89 12.44
C PRO A 68 -6.13 -7.95 12.87
N PRO A 69 -5.85 -6.67 13.16
CA PRO A 69 -6.91 -5.66 13.27
C PRO A 69 -7.70 -5.59 11.96
N ILE A 70 -9.01 -5.77 12.02
CA ILE A 70 -9.89 -5.81 10.84
C ILE A 70 -11.09 -4.87 10.99
N ALA A 71 -11.61 -4.39 9.86
CA ALA A 71 -13.01 -3.99 9.79
C ALA A 71 -13.88 -5.26 9.82
N LEU A 72 -15.04 -5.22 10.46
CA LEU A 72 -15.92 -6.39 10.55
C LEU A 72 -16.68 -6.65 9.25
N MET A 73 -17.05 -5.58 8.55
CA MET A 73 -17.81 -5.58 7.30
C MET A 73 -17.01 -4.83 6.22
N PRO A 74 -17.21 -5.12 4.93
CA PRO A 74 -16.53 -4.38 3.86
C PRO A 74 -16.97 -2.93 3.82
N SER A 75 -16.03 -1.99 3.76
CA SER A 75 -16.37 -0.56 3.73
C SER A 75 -16.94 -0.12 2.37
N PRO A 76 -17.94 0.79 2.37
CA PRO A 76 -18.52 1.30 1.14
C PRO A 76 -17.55 2.22 0.39
N PHE A 77 -17.46 2.07 -0.93
CA PHE A 77 -16.63 2.93 -1.77
C PHE A 77 -17.25 3.17 -3.16
N PRO A 78 -17.06 4.35 -3.78
CA PRO A 78 -17.63 4.62 -5.10
C PRO A 78 -17.02 3.73 -6.19
N ALA A 79 -17.86 3.04 -6.95
CA ALA A 79 -17.46 2.10 -8.00
C ALA A 79 -16.67 2.81 -9.12
N GLU A 80 -17.10 4.01 -9.52
CA GLU A 80 -16.50 4.82 -10.57
C GLU A 80 -15.09 5.27 -10.18
N LEU A 81 -14.89 5.66 -8.93
CA LEU A 81 -13.57 6.02 -8.41
C LEU A 81 -12.65 4.81 -8.30
N PHE A 82 -13.17 3.65 -7.91
CA PHE A 82 -12.39 2.41 -7.86
C PHE A 82 -11.92 1.95 -9.25
N GLU A 83 -12.81 1.97 -10.24
CA GLU A 83 -12.45 1.63 -11.62
C GLU A 83 -11.47 2.66 -12.21
N LYS A 84 -11.63 3.94 -11.88
CA LYS A 84 -10.64 4.97 -12.24
C LYS A 84 -9.26 4.67 -11.64
N ALA A 85 -9.19 4.25 -10.37
CA ALA A 85 -7.94 3.90 -9.69
C ALA A 85 -7.24 2.72 -10.37
N LYS A 86 -7.99 1.70 -10.79
CA LYS A 86 -7.48 0.56 -11.57
C LYS A 86 -6.99 1.00 -12.94
N ALA A 87 -7.77 1.81 -13.65
CA ALA A 87 -7.46 2.23 -15.02
C ALA A 87 -6.16 3.04 -15.13
N VAL A 88 -5.78 3.81 -14.10
CA VAL A 88 -4.52 4.57 -14.10
C VAL A 88 -3.30 3.74 -13.74
N GLN A 89 -3.46 2.58 -13.10
CA GLN A 89 -2.37 1.87 -12.45
C GLN A 89 -1.27 1.42 -13.43
N GLU A 90 -1.61 0.91 -14.61
CA GLU A 90 -0.60 0.48 -15.60
C GLU A 90 0.22 1.65 -16.13
N THR A 91 -0.44 2.79 -16.39
CA THR A 91 0.22 4.03 -16.83
C THR A 91 1.15 4.54 -15.73
N LEU A 92 0.71 4.45 -14.47
CA LEU A 92 1.49 4.83 -13.31
C LEU A 92 2.70 3.92 -13.10
N SER A 93 2.55 2.61 -13.34
CA SER A 93 3.66 1.67 -13.26
C SER A 93 4.73 1.96 -14.31
N GLU A 94 4.31 2.20 -15.55
CA GLU A 94 5.20 2.58 -16.64
C GLU A 94 5.89 3.93 -16.38
N LEU A 95 5.16 4.93 -15.87
CA LEU A 95 5.73 6.25 -15.54
C LEU A 95 6.91 6.14 -14.58
N TYR A 96 6.74 5.44 -13.46
CA TYR A 96 7.81 5.31 -12.45
C TYR A 96 8.99 4.46 -12.96
N PHE A 97 8.72 3.44 -13.78
CA PHE A 97 9.79 2.73 -14.48
C PHE A 97 10.60 3.68 -15.37
N ARG A 98 9.94 4.49 -16.21
CA ARG A 98 10.63 5.43 -17.10
C ARG A 98 11.41 6.50 -16.34
N ILE A 99 10.88 7.00 -15.21
CA ILE A 99 11.61 7.90 -14.31
C ILE A 99 12.90 7.25 -13.79
N SER A 100 12.86 5.96 -13.44
CA SER A 100 14.04 5.24 -12.95
C SER A 100 15.16 5.07 -13.98
N LEU A 101 14.86 5.31 -15.27
CA LEU A 101 15.85 5.30 -16.36
C LEU A 101 16.54 6.67 -16.52
N ASP A 102 15.90 7.75 -16.08
CA ASP A 102 16.35 9.13 -16.28
C ASP A 102 17.18 9.59 -15.07
N HIS A 103 18.46 9.26 -15.11
CA HIS A 103 19.38 9.58 -14.03
C HIS A 103 19.52 11.09 -13.78
N ASP A 104 19.65 11.89 -14.83
CA ASP A 104 19.86 13.34 -14.69
C ASP A 104 18.63 14.01 -14.08
N PHE A 105 17.43 13.54 -14.44
CA PHE A 105 16.20 13.97 -13.79
C PHE A 105 16.18 13.64 -12.29
N LEU A 106 16.58 12.42 -11.90
CA LEU A 106 16.63 12.05 -10.49
C LEU A 106 17.61 12.94 -9.73
N VAL A 107 18.83 13.14 -10.24
CA VAL A 107 19.84 14.01 -9.61
C VAL A 107 19.32 15.45 -9.44
N ASP A 108 18.71 16.03 -10.48
CA ASP A 108 18.14 17.38 -10.39
C ASP A 108 16.98 17.47 -9.40
N ALA A 109 16.07 16.48 -9.41
CA ALA A 109 14.92 16.46 -8.51
C ALA A 109 15.32 16.43 -7.01
N TYR A 110 16.49 15.87 -6.70
CA TYR A 110 17.01 15.74 -5.33
C TYR A 110 18.04 16.78 -4.93
N ARG A 111 18.45 17.69 -5.82
CA ARG A 111 19.56 18.65 -5.59
C ARG A 111 19.45 19.43 -4.27
N ASP A 112 18.24 19.75 -3.84
CA ASP A 112 17.97 20.49 -2.61
C ASP A 112 17.69 19.57 -1.43
N VAL A 113 17.05 18.42 -1.66
CA VAL A 113 16.78 17.40 -0.64
C VAL A 113 18.06 16.89 0.00
N VAL A 114 19.08 16.54 -0.81
CA VAL A 114 20.35 15.97 -0.30
C VAL A 114 21.13 16.92 0.61
N LYS A 115 20.84 18.22 0.56
CA LYS A 115 21.48 19.23 1.42
C LYS A 115 20.97 19.18 2.86
N ALA A 116 19.80 18.60 3.09
CA ALA A 116 19.12 18.55 4.38
C ALA A 116 18.79 17.12 4.85
N ASP A 117 18.61 16.17 3.94
CA ASP A 117 18.29 14.78 4.24
C ASP A 117 19.48 13.86 3.95
N LYS A 118 20.18 13.44 5.03
CA LYS A 118 21.33 12.52 4.95
C LYS A 118 20.97 11.14 4.39
N TRP A 119 19.75 10.68 4.64
CA TRP A 119 19.29 9.38 4.18
C TRP A 119 19.11 9.36 2.67
N ILE A 120 18.51 10.42 2.11
CA ILE A 120 18.41 10.56 0.66
C ILE A 120 19.77 10.85 0.03
N ALA A 121 20.62 11.65 0.68
CA ALA A 121 21.98 11.90 0.20
C ALA A 121 22.79 10.61 0.00
N LYS A 122 22.74 9.69 0.98
CA LYS A 122 23.44 8.39 0.89
C LYS A 122 22.87 7.48 -0.21
N GLN A 123 21.56 7.52 -0.46
CA GLN A 123 20.95 6.79 -1.57
C GLN A 123 21.33 7.35 -2.95
N ILE A 124 21.44 8.68 -3.07
CA ILE A 124 21.93 9.33 -4.30
C ILE A 124 23.41 9.02 -4.53
N GLU A 125 24.23 9.07 -3.48
CA GLU A 125 25.64 8.63 -3.53
C GLU A 125 25.76 7.19 -4.06
N LEU A 126 24.97 6.27 -3.50
CA LEU A 126 24.90 4.88 -3.97
C LEU A 126 24.51 4.79 -5.46
N MET A 127 23.49 5.54 -5.89
CA MET A 127 23.07 5.57 -7.29
C MET A 127 24.19 6.04 -8.23
N GLU A 128 24.93 7.08 -7.84
CA GLU A 128 26.08 7.60 -8.59
C GLU A 128 27.21 6.59 -8.68
N MET A 129 27.55 5.93 -7.57
CA MET A 129 28.57 4.88 -7.53
C MET A 129 28.22 3.73 -8.49
N VAL A 130 26.97 3.26 -8.48
CA VAL A 130 26.51 2.18 -9.37
C VAL A 130 26.55 2.60 -10.84
N LYS A 131 26.19 3.86 -11.16
CA LYS A 131 26.30 4.39 -12.53
C LYS A 131 27.77 4.41 -12.99
N LYS A 132 28.68 4.86 -12.12
CA LYS A 132 30.12 4.91 -12.41
C LYS A 132 30.72 3.52 -12.69
N ASP A 133 30.26 2.50 -11.98
CA ASP A 133 30.69 1.11 -12.16
C ASP A 133 30.11 0.42 -13.39
N GLY A 134 29.12 1.04 -14.03
CA GLY A 134 28.33 0.45 -15.11
C GLY A 134 27.20 -0.43 -14.58
N ILE A 135 25.98 -0.16 -15.03
CA ILE A 135 24.80 -0.97 -14.70
C ILE A 135 24.91 -2.32 -15.41
N ARG A 136 24.95 -3.42 -14.63
CA ARG A 136 25.09 -4.80 -15.17
C ARG A 136 23.77 -5.55 -15.30
N GLN A 137 22.77 -5.20 -14.49
CA GLN A 137 21.44 -5.81 -14.53
C GLN A 137 20.43 -4.86 -15.19
N ASN A 138 19.92 -5.29 -16.34
CA ASN A 138 18.97 -4.52 -17.14
C ASN A 138 17.52 -4.86 -16.81
N ILE A 139 17.22 -6.01 -16.23
CA ILE A 139 15.88 -6.34 -15.75
C ILE A 139 15.60 -5.66 -14.42
N SER A 140 14.47 -4.96 -14.37
CA SER A 140 13.97 -4.24 -13.20
C SER A 140 12.59 -4.77 -12.83
N VAL A 141 12.38 -5.06 -11.55
CA VAL A 141 11.09 -5.54 -11.02
C VAL A 141 10.52 -4.47 -10.09
N GLN A 142 9.31 -4.03 -10.40
CA GLN A 142 8.56 -3.04 -9.64
C GLN A 142 7.27 -3.71 -9.14
N LEU A 143 7.24 -4.00 -7.83
CA LEU A 143 6.01 -4.29 -7.11
C LEU A 143 5.52 -2.97 -6.52
N GLN A 144 4.40 -2.47 -7.03
CA GLN A 144 3.91 -1.13 -6.74
C GLN A 144 2.56 -1.21 -6.04
N ARG A 145 2.29 -0.25 -5.16
CA ARG A 145 0.95 0.06 -4.65
C ARG A 145 0.72 1.56 -4.73
N ALA A 146 -0.29 1.99 -5.47
CA ALA A 146 -0.71 3.39 -5.48
C ALA A 146 -1.92 3.56 -4.58
N ASP A 147 -1.80 4.41 -3.57
CA ASP A 147 -2.80 4.58 -2.53
C ASP A 147 -3.66 5.82 -2.81
N TYR A 148 -4.98 5.69 -2.69
CA TYR A 148 -5.96 6.71 -3.02
C TYR A 148 -7.01 6.86 -1.91
N MET A 149 -7.59 8.05 -1.84
CA MET A 149 -8.81 8.31 -1.07
C MET A 149 -9.83 8.98 -1.99
N SER A 150 -11.12 8.84 -1.65
CA SER A 150 -12.12 9.75 -2.16
C SER A 150 -11.87 11.16 -1.63
N HIS A 151 -12.33 12.17 -2.35
CA HIS A 151 -12.23 13.56 -1.97
C HIS A 151 -13.53 14.27 -2.31
N TRP A 152 -14.14 14.94 -1.35
CA TRP A 152 -15.21 15.89 -1.62
C TRP A 152 -14.62 17.24 -2.05
N ASP A 153 -14.84 17.61 -3.31
CA ASP A 153 -14.57 18.96 -3.81
C ASP A 153 -15.79 19.84 -3.50
N GLU A 154 -15.65 20.71 -2.50
CA GLU A 154 -16.71 21.63 -2.10
C GLU A 154 -17.08 22.65 -3.17
N GLN A 155 -16.12 23.08 -4.00
CA GLN A 155 -16.35 24.10 -5.04
C GLN A 155 -17.11 23.52 -6.22
N GLN A 156 -16.81 22.28 -6.59
CA GLN A 156 -17.42 21.60 -7.73
C GLN A 156 -18.59 20.70 -7.33
N HIS A 157 -18.88 20.58 -6.02
CA HIS A 157 -19.92 19.72 -5.45
C HIS A 157 -19.89 18.28 -6.00
N LYS A 158 -18.69 17.71 -6.10
CA LYS A 158 -18.47 16.39 -6.69
C LYS A 158 -17.42 15.60 -5.93
N MET A 159 -17.47 14.28 -6.11
CA MET A 159 -16.45 13.39 -5.56
C MET A 159 -15.31 13.19 -6.56
N GLU A 160 -14.09 13.15 -6.06
CA GLU A 160 -12.89 12.90 -6.86
C GLU A 160 -12.05 11.78 -6.24
N LEU A 161 -11.31 11.05 -7.07
CA LEU A 161 -10.27 10.15 -6.62
C LEU A 161 -8.96 10.93 -6.50
N LYS A 162 -8.32 10.92 -5.33
CA LYS A 162 -7.04 11.59 -5.11
C LYS A 162 -5.97 10.63 -4.61
N ASN A 163 -4.81 10.65 -5.28
CA ASN A 163 -3.65 9.86 -4.91
C ASN A 163 -3.00 10.44 -3.64
N VAL A 164 -2.86 9.58 -2.63
CA VAL A 164 -2.18 9.86 -1.36
C VAL A 164 -0.67 9.71 -1.57
N GLU A 165 -0.25 8.57 -2.10
CA GLU A 165 1.15 8.24 -2.34
C GLU A 165 1.29 7.07 -3.32
N VAL A 166 2.53 6.84 -3.76
CA VAL A 166 2.94 5.68 -4.52
C VAL A 166 4.04 4.97 -3.74
N ASN A 167 3.88 3.66 -3.54
CA ASN A 167 4.84 2.80 -2.86
C ASN A 167 5.44 1.83 -3.88
N ILE A 168 6.77 1.72 -3.94
CA ILE A 168 7.50 0.85 -4.87
C ILE A 168 8.46 -0.04 -4.09
N GLY A 169 8.42 -1.35 -4.36
CA GLY A 169 9.30 -2.32 -3.75
C GLY A 169 8.78 -2.88 -2.45
N GLN A 170 8.92 -2.11 -1.36
CA GLN A 170 8.55 -2.53 -0.01
C GLN A 170 7.04 -2.37 0.23
N VAL A 171 6.23 -3.10 -0.55
CA VAL A 171 4.77 -3.07 -0.49
C VAL A 171 4.22 -4.25 0.33
N GLY A 172 3.74 -3.98 1.54
CA GLY A 172 3.01 -4.96 2.36
C GLY A 172 1.52 -5.06 2.00
N GLY A 173 0.86 -6.09 2.52
CA GLY A 173 -0.59 -6.29 2.47
C GLY A 173 -1.21 -7.19 1.38
N PRO A 174 -0.57 -7.62 0.27
CA PRO A 174 -1.22 -8.48 -0.73
C PRO A 174 -1.84 -9.78 -0.17
N GLY A 175 -1.23 -10.42 0.83
CA GLY A 175 -1.76 -11.63 1.44
C GLY A 175 -3.03 -11.35 2.25
N CYS A 176 -2.95 -10.47 3.23
CA CYS A 176 -4.09 -10.02 4.04
C CYS A 176 -5.21 -9.44 3.17
N ALA A 177 -4.91 -8.67 2.12
CA ALA A 177 -5.93 -8.12 1.23
C ALA A 177 -6.76 -9.19 0.51
N THR A 178 -6.08 -10.24 0.01
CA THR A 178 -6.72 -11.41 -0.61
C THR A 178 -7.64 -12.11 0.40
N LEU A 179 -7.17 -12.27 1.64
CA LEU A 179 -7.90 -12.97 2.70
C LEU A 179 -9.05 -12.13 3.27
N MET A 180 -8.90 -10.82 3.38
CA MET A 180 -9.96 -9.90 3.81
C MET A 180 -11.14 -9.90 2.84
N SER A 181 -10.87 -9.98 1.53
CA SER A 181 -11.95 -10.07 0.53
C SER A 181 -12.73 -11.39 0.66
N LYS A 182 -12.04 -12.49 1.00
CA LYS A 182 -12.69 -13.78 1.32
C LYS A 182 -13.50 -13.69 2.60
N LEU A 183 -12.94 -13.11 3.67
CA LEU A 183 -13.62 -12.89 4.94
C LEU A 183 -14.89 -12.06 4.74
N HIS A 184 -14.81 -10.90 4.11
CA HIS A 184 -15.96 -10.02 3.93
C HIS A 184 -17.04 -10.60 3.02
N LYS A 185 -16.67 -11.35 1.98
CA LYS A 185 -17.65 -12.15 1.22
C LYS A 185 -18.40 -13.11 2.14
N ARG A 186 -17.68 -13.84 3.00
CA ARG A 186 -18.27 -14.78 3.96
C ARG A 186 -19.12 -14.09 5.02
N MET A 187 -18.73 -12.89 5.46
CA MET A 187 -19.52 -12.08 6.40
C MET A 187 -20.84 -11.63 5.78
N MET A 188 -20.85 -11.18 4.53
CA MET A 188 -22.08 -10.83 3.82
C MET A 188 -23.02 -12.03 3.66
N GLU A 189 -22.47 -13.21 3.36
CA GLU A 189 -23.24 -14.47 3.34
C GLU A 189 -23.85 -14.79 4.73
N LYS A 190 -23.07 -14.61 5.81
CA LYS A 190 -23.54 -14.84 7.18
C LYS A 190 -24.66 -13.87 7.57
N VAL A 191 -24.56 -12.58 7.22
CA VAL A 191 -25.65 -11.61 7.43
C VAL A 191 -26.91 -12.04 6.67
N GLY A 192 -26.78 -12.50 5.42
CA GLY A 192 -27.90 -13.04 4.65
C GLY A 192 -28.57 -14.25 5.35
N ASN A 193 -27.78 -15.15 5.94
CA ASN A 193 -28.30 -16.29 6.69
C ASN A 193 -29.06 -15.87 7.95
N LEU A 194 -28.52 -14.93 8.73
CA LEU A 194 -29.18 -14.39 9.93
C LEU A 194 -30.50 -13.69 9.61
N ARG A 195 -30.62 -13.18 8.39
CA ARG A 195 -31.83 -12.53 7.87
C ARG A 195 -32.74 -13.48 7.08
N TYR A 196 -32.54 -14.79 7.18
CA TYR A 196 -33.35 -15.80 6.47
C TYR A 196 -33.44 -15.57 4.96
N GLY A 197 -32.34 -15.12 4.35
CA GLY A 197 -32.25 -14.81 2.92
C GLY A 197 -32.82 -13.44 2.52
N GLN A 198 -33.33 -12.63 3.46
CA GLN A 198 -33.77 -11.27 3.17
C GLN A 198 -32.55 -10.37 2.92
N PRO A 199 -32.44 -9.76 1.73
CA PRO A 199 -31.32 -8.89 1.43
C PRO A 199 -31.32 -7.65 2.33
N LEU A 200 -30.14 -7.03 2.47
CA LEU A 200 -30.04 -5.68 3.03
C LEU A 200 -30.55 -4.70 1.97
N SER A 201 -31.55 -3.90 2.33
CA SER A 201 -32.14 -2.93 1.41
C SER A 201 -31.11 -1.91 0.93
N SER A 202 -30.18 -1.57 1.81
CA SER A 202 -29.08 -0.63 1.59
C SER A 202 -27.92 -1.17 0.75
N THR A 203 -27.91 -2.47 0.40
CA THR A 203 -26.82 -3.08 -0.38
C THR A 203 -27.26 -3.64 -1.74
N VAL A 204 -28.46 -3.31 -2.21
CA VAL A 204 -29.02 -3.87 -3.47
C VAL A 204 -28.11 -3.56 -4.68
N ASN A 205 -27.51 -2.37 -4.71
CA ASN A 205 -26.59 -1.95 -5.76
C ASN A 205 -25.12 -2.17 -5.40
N GLY A 206 -24.85 -2.82 -4.27
CA GLY A 206 -23.51 -3.09 -3.75
C GLY A 206 -22.84 -4.26 -4.46
N LYS A 207 -21.56 -4.10 -4.84
CA LYS A 207 -20.76 -5.17 -5.47
C LYS A 207 -19.44 -5.39 -4.73
N LEU A 208 -19.15 -6.64 -4.38
CA LEU A 208 -17.84 -7.01 -3.82
C LEU A 208 -16.86 -7.28 -4.98
N PRO A 209 -15.77 -6.51 -5.12
CA PRO A 209 -14.80 -6.73 -6.21
C PRO A 209 -13.88 -7.91 -5.88
N GLU A 210 -13.52 -8.67 -6.91
CA GLU A 210 -12.50 -9.73 -6.81
C GLU A 210 -11.14 -9.17 -6.43
N ASN A 211 -10.35 -9.96 -5.70
CA ASN A 211 -9.07 -9.49 -5.17
C ASN A 211 -8.05 -10.64 -5.04
N CYS A 212 -6.98 -10.60 -5.83
CA CYS A 212 -5.93 -11.64 -5.84
C CYS A 212 -4.47 -11.12 -5.87
N PRO A 213 -4.09 -10.05 -5.13
CA PRO A 213 -2.76 -9.44 -5.21
C PRO A 213 -1.63 -10.35 -4.78
N ARG A 214 -1.88 -11.30 -3.88
CA ARG A 214 -0.90 -12.33 -3.52
C ARG A 214 -0.45 -13.14 -4.74
N LYS A 215 -1.40 -13.56 -5.57
CA LYS A 215 -1.15 -14.33 -6.78
C LYS A 215 -0.41 -13.51 -7.82
N GLY A 216 -0.86 -12.29 -8.09
CA GLY A 216 -0.21 -11.41 -9.07
C GLY A 216 1.25 -11.10 -8.73
N MET A 217 1.56 -10.85 -7.45
CA MET A 217 2.94 -10.66 -7.02
C MET A 217 3.80 -11.91 -7.20
N ALA A 218 3.27 -13.08 -6.84
CA ALA A 218 3.96 -14.35 -7.04
C ALA A 218 4.20 -14.66 -8.53
N GLU A 219 3.24 -14.38 -9.41
CA GLU A 219 3.38 -14.52 -10.87
C GLU A 219 4.50 -13.63 -11.42
N ALA A 220 4.58 -12.37 -10.98
CA ALA A 220 5.64 -11.45 -11.39
C ALA A 220 7.04 -11.91 -10.90
N MET A 221 7.15 -12.37 -9.66
CA MET A 221 8.41 -12.91 -9.13
C MET A 221 8.85 -14.17 -9.87
N LEU A 222 7.91 -15.08 -10.18
CA LEU A 222 8.17 -16.26 -10.99
C LEU A 222 8.65 -15.88 -12.40
N HIS A 223 8.03 -14.88 -13.02
CA HIS A 223 8.43 -14.38 -14.33
C HIS A 223 9.85 -13.78 -14.29
N ALA A 224 10.17 -12.99 -13.27
CA ALA A 224 11.52 -12.45 -13.08
C ALA A 224 12.58 -13.55 -12.89
N TRP A 225 12.28 -14.58 -12.10
CA TRP A 225 13.17 -15.73 -11.92
C TRP A 225 13.41 -16.47 -13.24
N LYS A 226 12.37 -16.65 -14.08
CA LYS A 226 12.52 -17.25 -15.42
C LYS A 226 13.38 -16.41 -16.34
N LEU A 227 13.27 -15.08 -16.28
CA LEU A 227 14.11 -14.15 -17.04
C LEU A 227 15.59 -14.24 -16.63
N PHE A 228 15.89 -14.58 -15.38
CA PHE A 228 17.27 -14.84 -14.94
C PHE A 228 17.87 -16.09 -15.58
N GLY A 229 17.06 -17.13 -15.79
CA GLY A 229 17.42 -18.27 -16.65
C GLY A 229 18.31 -19.36 -16.02
N ASP A 230 18.56 -19.34 -14.71
CA ASP A 230 19.30 -20.39 -14.00
C ASP A 230 18.37 -21.18 -13.07
N LYS A 231 18.10 -22.44 -13.40
CA LYS A 231 17.17 -23.31 -12.66
C LYS A 231 17.60 -23.63 -11.22
N ASN A 232 18.88 -23.43 -10.89
CA ASN A 232 19.41 -23.69 -9.55
C ASN A 232 19.50 -22.43 -8.70
N ALA A 233 19.18 -21.26 -9.27
CA ALA A 233 19.26 -20.01 -8.55
C ALA A 233 18.10 -19.83 -7.57
N VAL A 234 18.42 -19.25 -6.41
CA VAL A 234 17.47 -18.99 -5.34
C VAL A 234 16.83 -17.60 -5.50
N ILE A 235 15.70 -17.38 -4.83
CA ILE A 235 15.15 -16.04 -4.61
C ILE A 235 15.43 -15.67 -3.15
N VAL A 236 15.98 -14.48 -2.92
CA VAL A 236 16.19 -13.96 -1.57
C VAL A 236 15.07 -12.98 -1.22
N PHE A 237 14.39 -13.24 -0.10
CA PHE A 237 13.46 -12.29 0.50
C PHE A 237 14.18 -11.56 1.64
N MET A 238 14.46 -10.27 1.42
CA MET A 238 15.05 -9.41 2.44
C MET A 238 13.94 -8.75 3.27
N ASN A 239 13.72 -9.24 4.49
CA ASN A 239 12.64 -8.75 5.36
C ASN A 239 13.03 -8.73 6.86
N GLN A 240 12.20 -8.13 7.71
CA GLN A 240 12.42 -8.10 9.16
C GLN A 240 11.10 -8.25 9.94
N PRO A 241 10.38 -9.37 9.77
CA PRO A 241 9.09 -9.63 10.39
C PRO A 241 9.06 -9.52 11.92
N GLU A 242 10.19 -9.69 12.61
CA GLU A 242 10.27 -9.58 14.07
C GLU A 242 9.99 -8.14 14.56
N LEU A 243 10.25 -7.13 13.73
CA LEU A 243 9.93 -5.73 14.05
C LEU A 243 8.46 -5.40 13.83
N PHE A 244 7.77 -6.18 12.99
CA PHE A 244 6.36 -5.99 12.63
C PHE A 244 5.60 -7.32 12.69
N PRO A 245 5.26 -7.83 13.89
CA PRO A 245 4.62 -9.15 14.07
C PRO A 245 3.32 -9.31 13.27
N VAL A 246 2.54 -8.22 13.17
CA VAL A 246 1.31 -8.18 12.37
C VAL A 246 1.54 -8.40 10.87
N CYS A 247 2.77 -8.16 10.41
CA CYS A 247 3.19 -8.35 9.02
C CYS A 247 4.04 -9.60 8.82
N HIS A 248 4.20 -10.46 9.83
CA HIS A 248 5.10 -11.62 9.75
C HIS A 248 4.82 -12.50 8.52
N PHE A 249 3.59 -13.01 8.43
CA PHE A 249 3.15 -13.86 7.31
C PHE A 249 3.09 -13.11 5.98
N GLU A 250 2.79 -11.81 6.07
CA GLU A 250 2.63 -10.92 4.93
C GLU A 250 3.94 -10.66 4.18
N GLN A 251 5.04 -10.50 4.90
CA GLN A 251 6.34 -10.17 4.32
C GLN A 251 7.08 -11.37 3.72
N LEU A 252 6.58 -12.60 3.90
CA LEU A 252 7.23 -13.81 3.41
C LEU A 252 6.23 -14.89 3.00
N GLN A 253 5.60 -15.54 3.97
CA GLN A 253 4.97 -16.86 3.78
C GLN A 253 3.85 -16.81 2.75
N PHE A 254 3.03 -15.75 2.75
CA PHE A 254 1.93 -15.66 1.79
C PHE A 254 2.40 -15.61 0.33
N ILE A 255 3.43 -14.83 0.03
CA ILE A 255 3.96 -14.73 -1.34
C ILE A 255 4.80 -15.98 -1.66
N GLN A 256 5.61 -16.46 -0.72
CA GLN A 256 6.43 -17.66 -0.88
C GLN A 256 5.59 -18.88 -1.26
N PHE A 257 4.54 -19.19 -0.49
CA PHE A 257 3.72 -20.39 -0.75
C PHE A 257 3.02 -20.30 -2.10
N GLU A 258 2.48 -19.13 -2.45
CA GLU A 258 1.82 -18.92 -3.74
C GLU A 258 2.83 -19.05 -4.90
N LEU A 259 4.04 -18.51 -4.75
CA LEU A 259 5.14 -18.63 -5.72
C LEU A 259 5.55 -20.09 -5.92
N GLU A 260 5.76 -20.84 -4.83
CA GLU A 260 6.14 -22.25 -4.88
C GLU A 260 5.05 -23.09 -5.55
N ASP A 261 3.78 -22.83 -5.25
CA ASP A 261 2.64 -23.52 -5.87
C ASP A 261 2.52 -23.21 -7.37
N LEU A 262 2.71 -21.96 -7.78
CA LEU A 262 2.72 -21.57 -9.20
C LEU A 262 3.90 -22.21 -9.94
N ALA A 263 5.10 -22.18 -9.36
CA ALA A 263 6.28 -22.81 -9.93
C ALA A 263 6.11 -24.33 -10.07
N ARG A 264 5.55 -25.00 -9.07
CA ARG A 264 5.36 -26.46 -9.06
C ARG A 264 4.40 -26.92 -10.16
N LYS A 265 3.38 -26.12 -10.50
CA LYS A 265 2.48 -26.41 -11.63
C LYS A 265 3.21 -26.46 -12.98
N GLU A 266 4.38 -25.84 -13.08
CA GLU A 266 5.27 -25.87 -14.25
C GLU A 266 6.44 -26.85 -14.10
N GLY A 267 6.46 -27.68 -13.05
CA GLY A 267 7.57 -28.60 -12.76
C GLY A 267 8.83 -27.91 -12.23
N ILE A 268 8.72 -26.66 -11.78
CA ILE A 268 9.83 -25.85 -11.25
C ILE A 268 9.79 -25.90 -9.71
N TYR A 269 10.96 -26.08 -9.08
CA TYR A 269 11.13 -26.04 -7.63
C TYR A 269 12.06 -24.89 -7.26
N ILE A 270 11.46 -23.75 -6.89
CA ILE A 270 12.19 -22.55 -6.48
C ILE A 270 12.50 -22.63 -4.99
N ASN A 271 13.74 -22.32 -4.61
CA ASN A 271 14.10 -22.15 -3.22
C ASN A 271 14.07 -20.66 -2.84
N VAL A 272 13.24 -20.32 -1.86
CA VAL A 272 13.17 -18.98 -1.27
C VAL A 272 14.01 -18.95 0.01
N VAL A 273 15.00 -18.07 0.05
CA VAL A 273 15.87 -17.84 1.21
C VAL A 273 15.49 -16.53 1.86
N ARG A 274 14.99 -16.56 3.10
CA ARG A 274 14.78 -15.35 3.89
C ARG A 274 16.07 -14.90 4.54
N MET A 275 16.33 -13.60 4.49
CA MET A 275 17.38 -12.93 5.26
C MET A 275 16.91 -11.58 5.78
N SER A 276 17.30 -11.21 7.00
CA SER A 276 17.32 -9.82 7.43
C SER A 276 18.47 -9.06 6.78
N ILE A 277 18.41 -7.73 6.76
CA ILE A 277 19.50 -6.89 6.22
C ILE A 277 20.83 -7.23 6.88
N LYS A 278 20.83 -7.42 8.20
CA LYS A 278 22.02 -7.82 8.95
C LYS A 278 22.56 -9.19 8.51
N GLU A 279 21.70 -10.16 8.27
CA GLU A 279 22.13 -11.47 7.76
C GLU A 279 22.71 -11.38 6.35
N THR A 280 22.21 -10.45 5.51
CA THR A 280 22.78 -10.25 4.17
C THR A 280 24.25 -9.87 4.22
N THR A 281 24.72 -9.13 5.23
CA THR A 281 26.14 -8.75 5.35
C THR A 281 27.06 -9.93 5.67
N GLN A 282 26.50 -11.11 5.97
CA GLN A 282 27.24 -12.31 6.36
C GLN A 282 27.06 -13.47 5.36
N ARG A 283 25.87 -13.53 4.74
CA ARG A 283 25.43 -14.68 3.93
C ARG A 283 25.30 -14.36 2.45
N LEU A 284 25.27 -13.08 2.08
CA LEU A 284 25.35 -12.65 0.69
C LEU A 284 26.77 -12.18 0.36
N CYS A 285 27.23 -12.55 -0.83
CA CYS A 285 28.47 -12.04 -1.40
C CYS A 285 28.33 -11.86 -2.91
N LEU A 286 29.00 -10.85 -3.46
CA LEU A 286 29.18 -10.70 -4.89
C LEU A 286 30.34 -11.59 -5.35
N ASN A 287 30.14 -12.37 -6.40
CA ASN A 287 31.23 -13.04 -7.09
C ASN A 287 31.76 -12.12 -8.21
N GLU A 288 32.98 -11.61 -8.07
CA GLU A 288 33.61 -10.69 -9.03
C GLU A 288 33.92 -11.32 -10.41
N SER A 289 33.85 -12.65 -10.53
CA SER A 289 34.11 -13.34 -11.81
C SER A 289 32.90 -13.33 -12.73
N ASP A 290 31.70 -13.53 -12.19
CA ASP A 290 30.44 -13.54 -12.96
C ASP A 290 29.55 -12.31 -12.70
N TYR A 291 29.87 -11.53 -11.67
CA TYR A 291 29.11 -10.40 -11.11
C TYR A 291 27.72 -10.79 -10.59
N ILE A 292 27.52 -12.02 -10.11
CA ILE A 292 26.24 -12.49 -9.55
C ILE A 292 26.31 -12.50 -8.01
N MET A 293 25.20 -12.20 -7.33
CA MET A 293 25.09 -12.39 -5.88
C MET A 293 24.91 -13.87 -5.55
N TYR A 294 25.60 -14.34 -4.52
CA TYR A 294 25.47 -15.70 -3.98
C TYR A 294 24.93 -15.65 -2.56
N ALA A 295 23.97 -16.53 -2.26
CA ALA A 295 23.41 -16.78 -0.94
C ALA A 295 23.82 -18.17 -0.46
N ASP A 296 24.69 -18.23 0.55
CA ASP A 296 25.20 -19.50 1.09
C ASP A 296 25.75 -20.43 -0.03
N GLY A 297 26.53 -19.87 -0.96
CA GLY A 297 27.14 -20.61 -2.07
C GLY A 297 26.23 -20.88 -3.27
N ARG A 298 24.99 -20.38 -3.29
CA ARG A 298 24.04 -20.54 -4.41
C ARG A 298 23.76 -19.23 -5.11
N LYS A 299 23.74 -19.21 -6.44
CA LYS A 299 23.39 -18.02 -7.22
C LYS A 299 22.02 -17.48 -6.83
N VAL A 300 21.88 -16.17 -6.80
CA VAL A 300 20.62 -15.48 -6.53
C VAL A 300 20.08 -14.90 -7.82
N ALA A 301 18.88 -15.33 -8.20
CA ALA A 301 18.17 -14.82 -9.38
C ALA A 301 17.51 -13.48 -9.10
N LEU A 302 16.85 -13.37 -7.95
CA LEU A 302 16.08 -12.20 -7.53
C LEU A 302 16.31 -11.93 -6.04
N ILE A 303 16.60 -10.67 -5.69
CA ILE A 303 16.52 -10.16 -4.32
C ILE A 303 15.27 -9.28 -4.24
N HIS A 304 14.25 -9.77 -3.56
CA HIS A 304 13.08 -8.97 -3.21
C HIS A 304 13.31 -8.30 -1.86
N MET A 305 13.42 -6.98 -1.87
CA MET A 305 13.50 -6.18 -0.66
C MET A 305 12.08 -5.81 -0.24
N ALA A 306 11.58 -6.46 0.81
CA ALA A 306 10.37 -6.09 1.53
C ALA A 306 10.67 -5.16 2.73
N TYR A 307 11.96 -4.88 2.96
CA TYR A 307 12.48 -4.03 4.03
C TYR A 307 13.63 -3.15 3.53
N GLY A 308 14.15 -2.26 4.38
CA GLY A 308 15.25 -1.36 4.00
C GLY A 308 14.82 0.00 3.43
N TYR A 309 13.67 0.52 3.88
CA TYR A 309 13.11 1.81 3.45
C TYR A 309 13.25 2.93 4.49
N LEU A 310 13.94 2.71 5.61
CA LEU A 310 14.17 3.70 6.66
C LEU A 310 15.66 3.77 7.04
N PRO A 311 16.15 4.92 7.53
CA PRO A 311 17.54 5.10 7.94
C PRO A 311 18.01 4.10 9.00
N GLU A 312 17.16 3.80 9.98
CA GLU A 312 17.48 2.87 11.07
C GLU A 312 17.71 1.42 10.60
N HIS A 313 17.34 1.10 9.35
CA HIS A 313 17.60 -0.22 8.76
C HIS A 313 19.04 -0.37 8.24
N PHE A 314 19.77 0.75 8.13
CA PHE A 314 21.16 0.82 7.69
C PHE A 314 22.04 1.45 8.77
N PRO A 315 22.22 0.76 9.92
CA PRO A 315 22.92 1.33 11.07
C PRO A 315 24.43 1.49 10.86
N SER A 316 25.02 0.82 9.86
CA SER A 316 26.45 0.88 9.57
C SER A 316 26.76 0.82 8.07
N GLU A 317 28.03 1.07 7.72
CA GLU A 317 28.51 0.92 6.34
C GLU A 317 28.44 -0.53 5.84
N LYS A 318 28.31 -1.54 6.72
CA LYS A 318 28.17 -2.95 6.28
C LYS A 318 26.90 -3.15 5.46
N GLU A 319 25.79 -2.59 5.92
CA GLU A 319 24.51 -2.67 5.22
C GLU A 319 24.52 -1.87 3.92
N TRP A 320 25.23 -0.74 3.88
CA TRP A 320 25.43 0.03 2.65
C TRP A 320 26.32 -0.68 1.64
N ASN A 321 27.42 -1.30 2.09
CA ASN A 321 28.33 -2.05 1.23
C ASN A 321 27.63 -3.23 0.56
N ILE A 322 26.84 -4.01 1.32
CA ILE A 322 26.11 -5.12 0.71
C ILE A 322 25.02 -4.61 -0.24
N ARG A 323 24.35 -3.50 0.07
CA ARG A 323 23.40 -2.87 -0.87
C ARG A 323 24.10 -2.40 -2.15
N TYR A 324 25.31 -1.85 -2.06
CA TYR A 324 26.11 -1.49 -3.22
C TYR A 324 26.47 -2.72 -4.07
N ASP A 325 26.91 -3.81 -3.45
CA ASP A 325 27.18 -5.07 -4.14
C ASP A 325 25.95 -5.62 -4.85
N MET A 326 24.77 -5.57 -4.22
CA MET A 326 23.51 -5.94 -4.86
C MET A 326 23.24 -5.11 -6.12
N GLU A 327 23.35 -3.77 -6.02
CA GLU A 327 23.00 -2.84 -7.10
C GLU A 327 23.97 -2.90 -8.29
N ARG A 328 25.26 -3.20 -8.05
CA ARG A 328 26.26 -3.34 -9.13
C ARG A 328 26.31 -4.74 -9.74
N SER A 329 25.57 -5.70 -9.19
CA SER A 329 25.51 -7.10 -9.66
C SER A 329 24.63 -7.30 -10.91
N LYS A 330 24.65 -8.53 -11.43
CA LYS A 330 23.71 -9.08 -12.42
C LYS A 330 22.50 -9.76 -11.76
N THR A 331 22.33 -9.71 -10.46
CA THR A 331 21.13 -10.27 -9.80
C THR A 331 19.97 -9.30 -9.95
N ILE A 332 18.76 -9.80 -10.24
CA ILE A 332 17.56 -8.95 -10.38
C ILE A 332 17.18 -8.38 -9.02
N LEU A 333 16.85 -7.09 -8.95
CA LEU A 333 16.40 -6.44 -7.71
C LEU A 333 14.94 -6.02 -7.83
N SER A 334 14.19 -6.21 -6.73
CA SER A 334 12.83 -5.70 -6.55
C SER A 334 12.76 -4.91 -5.24
N PRO A 335 12.92 -3.58 -5.26
CA PRO A 335 13.29 -2.71 -6.39
C PRO A 335 14.81 -2.47 -6.45
N ASN A 336 15.34 -1.95 -7.56
CA ASN A 336 16.70 -1.36 -7.56
C ASN A 336 16.68 0.07 -6.96
N ILE A 337 17.84 0.68 -6.74
CA ILE A 337 17.96 1.98 -6.06
C ILE A 337 17.28 3.11 -6.84
N ARG A 338 17.33 3.07 -8.17
CA ARG A 338 16.69 4.07 -9.04
C ARG A 338 15.17 3.99 -8.96
N LEU A 339 14.62 2.78 -8.91
CA LEU A 339 13.19 2.58 -8.64
C LEU A 339 12.81 3.03 -7.23
N SER A 340 13.60 2.70 -6.20
CA SER A 340 13.36 3.19 -4.82
C SER A 340 13.30 4.72 -4.78
N LEU A 341 14.27 5.39 -5.39
CA LEU A 341 14.32 6.85 -5.49
C LEU A 341 13.18 7.40 -6.34
N SER A 342 12.74 6.71 -7.40
CA SER A 342 11.58 7.17 -8.17
C SER A 342 10.31 7.22 -7.31
N GLY A 343 10.18 6.33 -6.32
CA GLY A 343 8.99 6.18 -5.47
C GLY A 343 8.84 7.18 -4.32
N THR A 344 9.71 8.19 -4.18
CA THR A 344 9.63 9.10 -3.03
C THR A 344 8.55 10.17 -3.16
N LYS A 345 8.25 10.81 -2.03
CA LYS A 345 7.33 11.95 -1.97
C LYS A 345 7.85 13.13 -2.79
N LYS A 346 9.17 13.35 -2.84
CA LYS A 346 9.77 14.38 -3.68
C LYS A 346 9.45 14.17 -5.16
N ILE A 347 9.62 12.95 -5.67
CA ILE A 347 9.30 12.67 -7.08
C ILE A 347 7.81 12.81 -7.36
N GLN A 348 6.94 12.31 -6.47
CA GLN A 348 5.50 12.52 -6.57
C GLN A 348 5.17 14.03 -6.68
N GLN A 349 5.81 14.88 -5.88
CA GLN A 349 5.65 16.34 -5.93
C GLN A 349 6.15 16.94 -7.25
N VAL A 350 7.34 16.54 -7.72
CA VAL A 350 7.91 17.06 -8.97
C VAL A 350 7.05 16.69 -10.18
N LEU A 351 6.44 15.50 -10.18
CA LEU A 351 5.53 15.07 -11.24
C LEU A 351 4.26 15.93 -11.36
N ALA A 352 3.86 16.63 -10.31
CA ALA A 352 2.73 17.54 -10.36
C ALA A 352 3.02 18.84 -11.13
N LYS A 353 4.29 19.14 -11.45
CA LYS A 353 4.66 20.32 -12.22
C LYS A 353 4.26 20.17 -13.70
N PRO A 354 3.83 21.25 -14.38
CA PRO A 354 3.51 21.22 -15.80
C PRO A 354 4.65 20.68 -16.66
N GLY A 355 4.34 19.83 -17.64
CA GLY A 355 5.30 19.30 -18.62
C GLY A 355 6.19 18.13 -18.12
N VAL A 356 6.21 17.83 -16.83
CA VAL A 356 7.10 16.78 -16.28
C VAL A 356 6.61 15.37 -16.65
N ILE A 357 5.32 15.10 -16.58
CA ILE A 357 4.79 13.77 -16.97
C ILE A 357 4.97 13.54 -18.48
N GLU A 358 4.76 14.58 -19.29
CA GLU A 358 4.91 14.55 -20.74
C GLU A 358 6.31 14.12 -21.18
N ARG A 359 7.36 14.48 -20.42
CA ARG A 359 8.74 14.01 -20.64
C ARG A 359 8.83 12.47 -20.64
N PHE A 360 8.08 11.81 -19.77
CA PHE A 360 8.16 10.36 -19.58
C PHE A 360 7.13 9.60 -20.41
N LEU A 361 5.97 10.20 -20.71
CA LEU A 361 4.89 9.56 -21.47
C LEU A 361 4.56 10.33 -22.76
N PRO A 362 5.54 10.55 -23.66
CA PRO A 362 5.32 11.38 -24.85
C PRO A 362 4.19 10.82 -25.73
N GLY A 363 3.31 11.70 -26.20
CA GLY A 363 2.18 11.34 -27.06
C GLY A 363 1.01 10.64 -26.37
N GLN A 364 1.06 10.42 -25.04
CA GLN A 364 -0.01 9.70 -24.30
C GLN A 364 -1.01 10.67 -23.64
N THR A 365 -1.50 11.68 -24.36
CA THR A 365 -2.29 12.80 -23.83
C THR A 365 -3.48 12.37 -22.95
N GLU A 366 -4.27 11.39 -23.39
CA GLU A 366 -5.45 10.93 -22.63
C GLU A 366 -5.06 10.24 -21.32
N LYS A 367 -4.04 9.37 -21.35
CA LYS A 367 -3.51 8.71 -20.16
C LYS A 367 -2.90 9.70 -19.17
N ILE A 368 -2.18 10.72 -19.69
CA ILE A 368 -1.64 11.81 -18.87
C ILE A 368 -2.77 12.60 -18.21
N ALA A 369 -3.82 12.95 -18.96
CA ALA A 369 -4.96 13.68 -18.43
C ALA A 369 -5.67 12.88 -17.32
N LEU A 370 -5.90 11.58 -17.55
CA LEU A 370 -6.50 10.69 -16.56
C LEU A 370 -5.62 10.58 -15.31
N LEU A 371 -4.32 10.35 -15.46
CA LEU A 371 -3.38 10.28 -14.34
C LEU A 371 -3.35 11.59 -13.55
N ARG A 372 -3.18 12.72 -14.23
CA ARG A 372 -3.13 14.05 -13.62
C ARG A 372 -4.43 14.39 -12.87
N SER A 373 -5.57 13.89 -13.33
CA SER A 373 -6.85 14.09 -12.63
C SER A 373 -6.90 13.43 -11.23
N THR A 374 -6.01 12.46 -10.97
CA THR A 374 -5.86 11.82 -9.65
C THR A 374 -4.92 12.59 -8.72
N PHE A 375 -4.17 13.57 -9.22
CA PHE A 375 -3.25 14.32 -8.39
C PHE A 375 -4.02 15.28 -7.48
N THR A 376 -3.52 15.38 -6.25
CA THR A 376 -3.88 16.45 -5.32
C THR A 376 -2.92 17.62 -5.53
N GLY A 377 -3.16 18.75 -4.86
CA GLY A 377 -2.18 19.83 -4.80
C GLY A 377 -0.88 19.36 -4.14
N LEU A 378 0.26 19.57 -4.81
CA LEU A 378 1.58 19.13 -4.37
C LEU A 378 2.60 20.24 -4.59
N TRP A 379 3.30 20.63 -3.53
CA TRP A 379 4.23 21.76 -3.54
C TRP A 379 5.57 21.40 -2.92
N GLY A 380 6.63 21.91 -3.54
CA GLY A 380 7.95 21.96 -2.92
C GLY A 380 7.99 23.04 -1.84
N LEU A 381 8.93 22.91 -0.91
CA LEU A 381 9.13 23.85 0.19
C LEU A 381 10.47 24.60 0.09
N GLU A 382 11.12 24.53 -1.08
CA GLU A 382 12.38 25.24 -1.37
C GLU A 382 12.18 26.75 -1.59
N GLU A 383 10.95 27.17 -1.93
CA GLU A 383 10.57 28.57 -2.12
C GLU A 383 9.66 29.03 -0.98
N ASP A 384 9.72 30.33 -0.63
CA ASP A 384 8.84 30.85 0.42
C ASP A 384 7.44 31.14 -0.12
N ASN A 385 6.41 30.61 0.55
CA ASN A 385 5.02 30.80 0.17
C ASN A 385 4.16 31.02 1.43
N ASP A 386 3.72 32.27 1.62
CA ASP A 386 2.99 32.69 2.80
C ASP A 386 1.56 32.12 2.88
N GLU A 387 0.93 31.79 1.74
CA GLU A 387 -0.44 31.26 1.70
C GLU A 387 -0.55 29.89 2.37
N ILE A 388 0.50 29.09 2.22
CA ILE A 388 0.62 27.76 2.81
C ILE A 388 0.68 27.84 4.34
N ARG A 389 1.44 28.81 4.88
CA ARG A 389 1.58 29.01 6.32
C ARG A 389 0.29 29.52 6.96
N ALA A 390 -0.53 30.25 6.21
CA ALA A 390 -1.77 30.83 6.70
C ALA A 390 -2.89 29.81 6.98
N CYS A 391 -2.85 28.60 6.40
CA CYS A 391 -3.91 27.61 6.56
C CYS A 391 -3.41 26.16 6.72
N PRO A 392 -2.71 25.84 7.83
CA PRO A 392 -2.06 24.53 8.00
C PRO A 392 -3.01 23.33 7.98
N LYS A 393 -4.29 23.53 8.37
CA LYS A 393 -5.31 22.47 8.39
C LYS A 393 -5.66 21.91 7.00
N LYS A 394 -5.31 22.62 5.92
CA LYS A 394 -5.56 22.19 4.53
C LYS A 394 -4.44 21.34 3.95
N TYR A 395 -3.35 21.14 4.67
CA TYR A 395 -2.16 20.48 4.14
C TYR A 395 -1.64 19.39 5.08
N VAL A 396 -0.83 18.52 4.50
CA VAL A 396 0.01 17.54 5.18
C VAL A 396 1.44 17.76 4.70
N MET A 397 2.37 17.95 5.63
CA MET A 397 3.79 18.02 5.30
C MET A 397 4.40 16.64 5.41
N LYS A 398 5.19 16.25 4.40
CA LYS A 398 5.77 14.90 4.31
C LYS A 398 7.29 14.96 4.12
N ALA A 399 8.02 14.23 4.96
CA ALA A 399 9.43 13.90 4.77
C ALA A 399 9.60 12.75 3.76
N GLN A 400 10.85 12.48 3.34
CA GLN A 400 11.18 11.40 2.40
C GLN A 400 11.27 10.02 3.06
N LEU A 401 10.28 9.70 3.91
CA LEU A 401 10.20 8.44 4.66
C LEU A 401 9.01 7.59 4.20
N GLY A 402 9.08 6.30 4.50
CA GLY A 402 8.03 5.32 4.22
C GLY A 402 7.26 4.87 5.47
N ALA A 403 6.27 3.99 5.25
CA ALA A 403 5.52 3.28 6.29
C ALA A 403 4.83 4.18 7.34
N GLY A 404 4.23 5.30 6.93
CA GLY A 404 3.47 6.17 7.85
C GLY A 404 4.31 7.19 8.62
N LYS A 405 5.63 7.02 8.66
CA LYS A 405 6.58 7.96 9.29
C LYS A 405 6.76 9.23 8.47
N GLY A 406 7.10 10.32 9.15
CA GLY A 406 7.45 11.59 8.50
C GLY A 406 6.27 12.39 7.96
N ASN A 407 5.04 12.10 8.38
CA ASN A 407 3.86 12.91 8.09
C ASN A 407 3.56 13.84 9.27
N TYR A 408 3.37 15.13 8.99
CA TYR A 408 3.10 16.16 10.00
C TYR A 408 1.81 16.89 9.63
N PHE A 409 0.94 17.06 10.62
CA PHE A 409 -0.41 17.60 10.45
C PHE A 409 -0.62 18.81 11.34
N ASP A 410 -1.55 19.69 10.92
CA ASP A 410 -2.14 20.73 11.77
C ASP A 410 -1.07 21.54 12.54
N ASP A 411 -1.16 21.63 13.86
CA ASP A 411 -0.23 22.40 14.70
C ASP A 411 1.21 21.86 14.68
N GLN A 412 1.38 20.54 14.51
CA GLN A 412 2.71 19.93 14.42
C GLN A 412 3.44 20.45 13.18
N MET A 413 2.73 20.52 12.05
CA MET A 413 3.26 21.06 10.81
C MET A 413 3.58 22.56 10.94
N ALA A 414 2.65 23.35 11.49
CA ALA A 414 2.84 24.80 11.66
C ALA A 414 4.07 25.11 12.53
N ASN A 415 4.24 24.36 13.64
CA ASN A 415 5.38 24.50 14.55
C ASN A 415 6.71 24.09 13.91
N MET A 416 6.72 23.11 13.00
CA MET A 416 7.94 22.75 12.27
C MET A 416 8.30 23.80 11.22
N LEU A 417 7.34 24.25 10.42
CA LEU A 417 7.57 25.25 9.37
C LEU A 417 8.12 26.58 9.92
N SER A 418 7.72 26.99 11.13
CA SER A 418 8.22 28.20 11.78
C SER A 418 9.66 28.09 12.30
N ARG A 419 10.17 26.86 12.50
CA ARG A 419 11.52 26.60 13.04
C ARG A 419 12.54 26.22 11.98
N MET A 420 12.09 25.67 10.85
CA MET A 420 12.98 25.22 9.77
C MET A 420 13.46 26.39 8.92
N SER A 421 14.77 26.41 8.65
CA SER A 421 15.38 27.22 7.60
C SER A 421 14.90 26.78 6.20
N ILE A 422 15.03 27.66 5.21
CA ILE A 422 14.72 27.34 3.80
C ILE A 422 15.50 26.10 3.32
N LYS A 423 16.75 25.93 3.79
CA LYS A 423 17.56 24.76 3.46
C LYS A 423 16.96 23.46 4.01
N GLU A 424 16.56 23.45 5.27
CA GLU A 424 15.97 22.27 5.92
C GLU A 424 14.62 21.89 5.30
N ARG A 425 13.85 22.90 4.89
CA ARG A 425 12.57 22.72 4.20
C ARG A 425 12.67 21.94 2.89
N GLY A 426 13.81 22.00 2.21
CA GLY A 426 14.05 21.23 0.99
C GLY A 426 13.94 19.72 1.16
N ALA A 427 14.01 19.18 2.38
CA ALA A 427 13.77 17.76 2.66
C ALA A 427 12.28 17.36 2.66
N TYR A 428 11.37 18.32 2.60
CA TYR A 428 9.94 18.11 2.78
C TYR A 428 9.14 18.53 1.54
N ILE A 429 7.96 17.95 1.41
CA ILE A 429 6.93 18.42 0.48
C ILE A 429 5.67 18.79 1.25
N LEU A 430 4.80 19.55 0.60
CA LEU A 430 3.43 19.73 1.03
C LEU A 430 2.47 19.06 0.07
N GLN A 431 1.45 18.47 0.67
CA GLN A 431 0.35 17.86 -0.04
C GLN A 431 -0.97 18.39 0.49
N GLN A 432 -1.90 18.71 -0.39
CA GLN A 432 -3.27 19.07 -0.01
C GLN A 432 -3.91 17.90 0.74
N LYS A 433 -4.51 18.21 1.90
CA LYS A 433 -5.23 17.25 2.74
C LYS A 433 -6.49 16.80 1.98
N ILE A 434 -6.68 15.48 1.94
CA ILE A 434 -7.83 14.86 1.29
C ILE A 434 -8.95 14.70 2.31
N TRP A 435 -10.18 14.94 1.89
CA TRP A 435 -11.41 14.84 2.70
C TRP A 435 -12.29 13.71 2.15
N PRO A 436 -12.14 12.47 2.66
CA PRO A 436 -12.84 11.30 2.12
C PRO A 436 -14.30 11.24 2.52
N VAL A 437 -15.03 10.34 1.87
CA VAL A 437 -16.35 9.91 2.34
C VAL A 437 -16.21 9.25 3.71
N VAL A 438 -17.04 9.70 4.66
CA VAL A 438 -17.16 9.07 5.97
C VAL A 438 -18.27 8.02 5.93
N ALA A 439 -17.97 6.84 6.46
CA ALA A 439 -18.88 5.70 6.57
C ALA A 439 -18.84 5.13 8.00
N LYS A 440 -19.84 4.32 8.37
CA LYS A 440 -19.84 3.60 9.65
C LYS A 440 -19.38 2.17 9.49
N ASN A 441 -18.54 1.70 10.40
CA ASN A 441 -18.12 0.30 10.46
C ASN A 441 -17.73 -0.12 11.89
N TYR A 442 -17.63 -1.42 12.13
CA TYR A 442 -17.11 -1.97 13.38
C TYR A 442 -15.63 -2.32 13.24
N MET A 443 -14.80 -1.72 14.08
CA MET A 443 -13.37 -1.97 14.14
C MET A 443 -13.10 -3.08 15.16
N LYS A 444 -12.50 -4.19 14.73
CA LYS A 444 -12.18 -5.33 15.59
C LYS A 444 -10.67 -5.50 15.73
N ARG A 445 -10.17 -5.34 16.95
CA ARG A 445 -8.77 -5.59 17.33
C ARG A 445 -8.65 -6.86 18.17
N PRO A 446 -7.49 -7.53 18.21
CA PRO A 446 -7.26 -8.68 19.08
C PRO A 446 -7.60 -8.35 20.54
N PHE A 447 -8.28 -9.26 21.24
CA PHE A 447 -8.65 -9.14 22.66
C PHE A 447 -9.59 -7.97 23.04
N GLU A 448 -9.98 -7.13 22.08
CA GLU A 448 -10.90 -6.01 22.30
C GLU A 448 -12.30 -6.32 21.76
N LYS A 449 -13.33 -5.66 22.32
CA LYS A 449 -14.67 -5.70 21.74
C LYS A 449 -14.71 -4.89 20.43
N PRO A 450 -15.52 -5.28 19.43
CA PRO A 450 -15.72 -4.43 18.26
C PRO A 450 -16.25 -3.05 18.65
N THR A 451 -15.74 -1.98 18.02
CA THR A 451 -16.18 -0.60 18.25
C THR A 451 -16.83 -0.03 17.00
N LEU A 452 -18.05 0.52 17.12
CA LEU A 452 -18.70 1.24 16.02
C LEU A 452 -18.07 2.62 15.89
N GLU A 453 -17.50 2.91 14.73
CA GLU A 453 -16.77 4.15 14.48
C GLU A 453 -17.19 4.77 13.14
N ASP A 454 -17.09 6.11 13.07
CA ASP A 454 -17.03 6.83 11.81
C ASP A 454 -15.62 6.66 11.22
N ILE A 455 -15.53 6.05 10.06
CA ILE A 455 -14.28 5.66 9.42
C ILE A 455 -14.09 6.35 8.07
N VAL A 456 -12.83 6.41 7.65
CA VAL A 456 -12.41 6.75 6.28
C VAL A 456 -11.51 5.64 5.74
N SER A 457 -11.62 5.35 4.45
CA SER A 457 -10.89 4.28 3.78
C SER A 457 -9.88 4.82 2.76
N GLU A 458 -8.67 4.26 2.82
CA GLU A 458 -7.60 4.43 1.84
C GLU A 458 -7.49 3.15 1.00
N VAL A 459 -7.64 3.28 -0.32
CA VAL A 459 -7.61 2.18 -1.29
C VAL A 459 -6.29 2.17 -2.02
N GLY A 460 -5.50 1.12 -1.80
CA GLY A 460 -4.24 0.86 -2.50
C GLY A 460 -4.43 -0.09 -3.67
N ILE A 461 -4.14 0.34 -4.90
CA ILE A 461 -4.17 -0.52 -6.08
C ILE A 461 -2.78 -1.11 -6.31
N TYR A 462 -2.70 -2.44 -6.42
CA TYR A 462 -1.45 -3.13 -6.69
C TYR A 462 -1.15 -3.18 -8.20
N GLY A 463 0.08 -2.81 -8.55
CA GLY A 463 0.65 -3.00 -9.88
C GLY A 463 1.88 -3.89 -9.80
N THR A 464 2.03 -4.82 -10.74
CA THR A 464 3.28 -5.56 -10.94
C THR A 464 3.87 -5.20 -12.29
N PHE A 465 5.16 -4.90 -12.32
CA PHE A 465 5.83 -4.41 -13.51
C PHE A 465 7.22 -5.03 -13.63
N ILE A 466 7.58 -5.45 -14.84
CA ILE A 466 8.94 -5.89 -15.19
C ILE A 466 9.34 -5.17 -16.46
N GLY A 467 10.47 -4.46 -16.41
CA GLY A 467 11.03 -3.75 -17.55
C GLY A 467 12.47 -4.18 -17.81
N ASN A 468 12.85 -4.21 -19.09
CA ASN A 468 14.25 -4.24 -19.49
C ASN A 468 14.69 -2.80 -19.75
N GLN A 469 15.71 -2.34 -19.05
CA GLN A 469 16.23 -0.98 -19.06
C GLN A 469 17.11 -0.67 -20.28
N GLU A 470 17.49 -1.66 -21.09
CA GLU A 470 18.22 -1.45 -22.34
C GLU A 470 17.38 -0.69 -23.38
N ASN A 471 18.07 -0.01 -24.31
CA ASN A 471 17.50 0.56 -25.53
C ASN A 471 16.23 1.42 -25.30
N GLY A 472 16.22 2.23 -24.25
CA GLY A 472 15.11 3.15 -23.95
C GLY A 472 13.95 2.55 -23.14
N GLY A 473 14.10 1.33 -22.62
CA GLY A 473 13.15 0.76 -21.67
C GLY A 473 12.02 -0.03 -22.32
N LYS A 474 12.17 -1.35 -22.44
CA LYS A 474 11.11 -2.26 -22.92
C LYS A 474 10.26 -2.76 -21.76
N VAL A 475 8.94 -2.57 -21.85
CA VAL A 475 7.97 -3.21 -20.94
C VAL A 475 7.88 -4.70 -21.26
N LEU A 476 8.12 -5.55 -20.26
CA LEU A 476 8.01 -7.02 -20.38
C LEU A 476 6.76 -7.55 -19.67
N TRP A 477 6.37 -6.89 -18.58
CA TRP A 477 5.20 -7.22 -17.77
C TRP A 477 4.64 -5.94 -17.18
N ASN A 478 3.33 -5.72 -17.27
CA ASN A 478 2.63 -4.61 -16.61
C ASN A 478 1.19 -5.08 -16.35
N ARG A 479 0.82 -5.27 -15.09
CA ARG A 479 -0.50 -5.77 -14.71
C ARG A 479 -1.02 -5.12 -13.43
N VAL A 480 -2.34 -4.96 -13.37
CA VAL A 480 -3.08 -4.53 -12.18
C VAL A 480 -3.61 -5.76 -11.46
N GLU A 481 -3.15 -5.99 -10.24
CA GLU A 481 -3.28 -7.29 -9.57
C GLU A 481 -4.17 -7.23 -8.31
N GLY A 482 -5.16 -6.34 -8.28
CA GLY A 482 -6.08 -6.19 -7.14
C GLY A 482 -5.73 -5.02 -6.24
N TYR A 483 -6.18 -5.07 -4.98
CA TYR A 483 -6.22 -3.90 -4.11
C TYR A 483 -6.05 -4.25 -2.62
N LEU A 484 -5.64 -3.28 -1.81
CA LEU A 484 -5.66 -3.28 -0.35
C LEU A 484 -6.57 -2.15 0.12
N VAL A 485 -7.31 -2.35 1.20
CA VAL A 485 -7.99 -1.26 1.90
C VAL A 485 -7.45 -1.16 3.31
N ARG A 486 -7.18 0.08 3.72
CA ARG A 486 -6.89 0.43 5.09
C ARG A 486 -7.96 1.41 5.55
N SER A 487 -8.62 1.07 6.65
CA SER A 487 -9.63 1.94 7.27
C SER A 487 -9.15 2.41 8.63
N LYS A 488 -9.50 3.64 8.97
CA LYS A 488 -9.17 4.26 10.27
C LYS A 488 -10.34 5.12 10.72
N ALA A 489 -10.39 5.41 12.02
CA ALA A 489 -11.31 6.40 12.55
C ALA A 489 -11.10 7.76 11.86
N HIS A 490 -12.20 8.44 11.51
CA HIS A 490 -12.17 9.70 10.74
C HIS A 490 -11.37 10.81 11.42
N ASN A 491 -11.31 10.79 12.75
CA ASN A 491 -10.64 11.78 13.59
C ASN A 491 -9.16 11.47 13.83
N VAL A 492 -8.62 10.39 13.24
CA VAL A 492 -7.22 9.99 13.41
C VAL A 492 -6.40 10.31 12.16
N ASN A 493 -5.30 11.04 12.34
CA ASN A 493 -4.42 11.45 11.24
C ASN A 493 -3.62 10.28 10.64
N GLN A 494 -3.12 9.34 11.46
CA GLN A 494 -2.33 8.19 10.99
C GLN A 494 -3.18 6.92 10.81
N GLY A 495 -2.93 6.15 9.73
CA GLY A 495 -3.73 4.97 9.36
C GLY A 495 -2.94 3.68 9.18
N GLY A 496 -1.66 3.65 9.57
CA GLY A 496 -0.83 2.45 9.46
C GLY A 496 -1.37 1.32 10.33
N VAL A 497 -1.66 0.16 9.74
CA VAL A 497 -2.11 -1.03 10.51
C VAL A 497 -0.99 -1.50 11.45
N SER A 498 0.24 -1.54 10.95
CA SER A 498 1.43 -1.93 11.74
C SER A 498 1.80 -0.96 12.85
N GLU A 499 1.32 0.29 12.76
CA GLU A 499 1.52 1.33 13.77
C GLU A 499 0.31 1.44 14.73
N GLY A 500 -0.71 0.61 14.55
CA GLY A 500 -1.91 0.57 15.40
C GLY A 500 -3.00 1.61 15.04
N GLY A 501 -2.74 2.51 14.09
CA GLY A 501 -3.66 3.59 13.73
C GLY A 501 -4.86 3.15 12.87
N GLY A 502 -4.74 2.06 12.12
CA GLY A 502 -5.78 1.55 11.23
C GLY A 502 -6.12 0.07 11.44
N VAL A 503 -6.98 -0.44 10.55
CA VAL A 503 -7.34 -1.86 10.39
C VAL A 503 -7.28 -2.26 8.91
N VAL A 504 -7.11 -3.56 8.65
CA VAL A 504 -7.22 -4.11 7.29
C VAL A 504 -8.69 -4.25 6.92
N ASP A 505 -9.02 -3.97 5.67
CA ASP A 505 -10.41 -3.92 5.20
C ASP A 505 -10.52 -4.44 3.74
N SER A 506 -11.74 -4.55 3.21
CA SER A 506 -12.04 -4.70 1.78
C SER A 506 -13.21 -3.80 1.39
N LEU A 507 -13.63 -3.82 0.11
CA LEU A 507 -14.68 -2.92 -0.37
C LEU A 507 -16.01 -3.62 -0.65
N ILE A 508 -17.08 -2.86 -0.48
CA ILE A 508 -18.33 -3.03 -1.22
C ILE A 508 -18.55 -1.76 -2.07
N LEU A 509 -18.67 -1.94 -3.38
CA LEU A 509 -18.72 -0.86 -4.34
C LEU A 509 -20.16 -0.43 -4.61
N PHE A 510 -20.42 0.87 -4.58
CA PHE A 510 -21.72 1.47 -4.89
C PHE A 510 -21.59 2.52 -6.00
N PRO A 511 -22.65 2.79 -6.78
CA PRO A 511 -22.70 3.95 -7.66
C PRO A 511 -22.38 5.24 -6.89
N GLU A 512 -21.57 6.13 -7.47
CA GLU A 512 -21.07 7.34 -6.78
C GLU A 512 -22.21 8.22 -6.24
N ASN A 513 -23.32 8.32 -6.97
CA ASN A 513 -24.49 9.10 -6.57
C ASN A 513 -25.17 8.60 -5.28
N GLU A 514 -24.99 7.34 -4.91
CA GLU A 514 -25.51 6.76 -3.67
C GLU A 514 -24.61 7.04 -2.45
N LEU A 515 -23.38 7.49 -2.69
CA LEU A 515 -22.39 7.84 -1.67
C LEU A 515 -22.12 9.36 -1.58
N LYS A 516 -23.02 10.20 -2.11
CA LYS A 516 -22.92 11.66 -1.93
C LYS A 516 -23.33 12.11 -0.54
N TYR A 517 -22.75 13.22 -0.09
CA TYR A 517 -23.03 13.83 1.22
C TYR A 517 -24.44 14.41 1.28
#